data_AF-A0A1G8X4A1-F1
#
_entry.id   AF-A0A1G8X4A1-F1
#
_cell.length_a   1.000
_cell.length_b   1.000
_cell.length_c   1.000
_cell.angle_alpha   90.00
_cell.angle_beta   90.00
_cell.angle_gamma   90.00
#
_symmetry.space_group_name_H-M   'P 1'
#
loop_
_entity.id
_entity.type
_entity.pdbx_description
1 polymer ?
#
loop_
_entity_poly.entity_id
_entity_poly.type
_entity_poly.pdbx_seq_one_letter_code
_entity_poly.pdbx_strand_id
1 'polypeptide(L)'
;MAPISDLGTLADEIMALDGKLNALSEEGKGMSDPEWSRTDDRLTAIGEELHAEGGEALMQTALQLAVQKGMRGRYVERHWTGIGSWMG
;
A
#
# COMPACT_ATOMS: atom_id res chain seq x y z
N MET A 1 1.13 21.19 1.68
CA MET A 1 1.57 19.88 1.17
C MET A 1 2.97 19.66 1.71
N ALA A 2 3.13 18.75 2.67
CA ALA A 2 4.45 18.26 3.01
C ALA A 2 4.93 17.45 1.79
N PRO A 3 6.16 17.66 1.28
CA PRO A 3 6.62 16.87 0.16
C PRO A 3 6.71 15.42 0.59
N ILE A 4 6.51 14.46 -0.32
CA ILE A 4 6.99 13.07 -0.19
C ILE A 4 8.52 13.12 -0.02
N SER A 5 8.97 13.54 1.16
CA SER A 5 10.36 13.90 1.46
C SER A 5 11.16 12.68 1.88
N ASP A 6 10.50 11.53 2.06
CA ASP A 6 11.18 10.26 2.24
C ASP A 6 10.32 9.09 1.75
N LEU A 7 10.49 8.75 0.47
CA LEU A 7 9.98 7.48 -0.09
C LEU A 7 10.45 6.26 0.73
N GLY A 8 11.55 6.37 1.46
CA GLY A 8 12.03 5.35 2.40
C GLY A 8 11.06 5.13 3.56
N THR A 9 10.65 6.19 4.25
CA THR A 9 9.64 6.15 5.32
C THR A 9 8.29 5.66 4.79
N LEU A 10 7.89 6.12 3.60
CA LEU A 10 6.64 5.68 2.98
C LEU A 10 6.66 4.17 2.65
N ALA A 11 7.79 3.67 2.15
CA ALA A 11 7.98 2.24 1.90
C ALA A 11 7.91 1.42 3.20
N ASP A 12 8.43 1.92 4.32
CA ASP A 12 8.28 1.26 5.63
C ASP A 12 6.82 1.22 6.09
N GLU A 13 6.06 2.29 5.85
CA GLU A 13 4.63 2.34 6.15
C GLU A 13 3.84 1.33 5.28
N ILE A 14 4.09 1.30 3.98
CA ILE A 14 3.46 0.34 3.05
C ILE A 14 3.75 -1.10 3.50
N MET A 15 5.00 -1.40 3.87
CA MET A 15 5.39 -2.70 4.40
C MET A 15 4.65 -3.07 5.68
N ALA A 16 4.53 -2.13 6.62
CA ALA A 16 3.85 -2.36 7.89
C ALA A 16 2.35 -2.63 7.67
N LEU A 17 1.71 -1.87 6.78
CA LEU A 17 0.29 -2.04 6.44
C LEU A 17 0.03 -3.37 5.71
N ASP A 18 0.89 -3.75 4.76
CA ASP A 18 0.82 -5.05 4.09
C ASP A 18 0.98 -6.21 5.09
N GLY A 19 2.00 -6.13 5.96
CA GLY A 19 2.23 -7.12 7.01
C GLY A 19 1.03 -7.25 7.94
N LYS A 20 0.39 -6.12 8.27
CA LYS A 20 -0.81 -6.07 9.08
C LYS A 20 -2.01 -6.73 8.39
N LEU A 21 -2.24 -6.44 7.10
CA LEU A 21 -3.31 -7.11 6.34
C LEU A 21 -3.09 -8.62 6.23
N ASN A 22 -1.85 -9.06 6.04
CA ASN A 22 -1.50 -10.48 6.03
C ASN A 22 -1.79 -11.12 7.40
N ALA A 23 -1.37 -10.49 8.50
CA ALA A 23 -1.64 -11.00 9.86
C ALA A 23 -3.15 -11.09 10.15
N LEU A 24 -3.91 -10.04 9.80
CA LEU A 24 -5.37 -10.05 9.92
C LEU A 24 -5.99 -11.19 9.08
N SER A 25 -5.51 -11.37 7.85
CA SER A 25 -5.97 -12.47 7.00
C SER A 25 -5.64 -13.86 7.59
N GLU A 26 -4.48 -14.03 8.23
CA GLU A 26 -4.10 -15.28 8.93
C GLU A 26 -4.97 -15.53 10.17
N GLU A 27 -5.41 -14.47 10.84
CA GLU A 27 -6.39 -14.52 11.93
C GLU A 27 -7.83 -14.80 11.45
N GLY A 28 -8.05 -14.94 10.13
CA GLY A 28 -9.37 -15.13 9.53
C GLY A 28 -10.20 -13.84 9.46
N LYS A 29 -9.58 -12.68 9.73
CA LYS A 29 -10.19 -11.35 9.58
C LYS A 29 -10.04 -10.91 8.12
N GLY A 30 -11.17 -10.65 7.48
CA GLY A 30 -11.24 -10.16 6.10
C GLY A 30 -11.80 -8.74 6.03
N MET A 31 -12.25 -8.33 4.85
CA MET A 31 -12.80 -6.98 4.57
C MET A 31 -13.89 -6.48 5.54
N SER A 32 -14.62 -7.39 6.20
CA SER A 32 -15.64 -7.03 7.19
C SER A 32 -15.08 -6.67 8.56
N ASP A 33 -13.80 -6.93 8.81
CA ASP A 33 -13.12 -6.54 10.03
C ASP A 33 -12.76 -5.04 10.00
N PRO A 34 -13.11 -4.25 11.03
CA PRO A 34 -12.84 -2.82 11.06
C PRO A 34 -11.34 -2.48 10.98
N GLU A 35 -10.49 -3.34 11.53
CA GLU A 35 -9.05 -3.15 11.50
C GLU A 35 -8.47 -3.46 10.12
N TRP A 36 -9.03 -4.46 9.45
CA TRP A 36 -8.70 -4.76 8.05
C TRP A 36 -9.11 -3.59 7.15
N SER A 37 -10.36 -3.14 7.21
CA SER A 37 -10.87 -2.02 6.39
C SER A 37 -10.04 -0.76 6.59
N ARG A 38 -9.74 -0.40 7.85
CA ARG A 38 -8.92 0.78 8.15
C ARG A 38 -7.50 0.69 7.60
N THR A 39 -6.92 -0.51 7.56
CA THR A 39 -5.58 -0.74 7.04
C THR A 39 -5.57 -0.63 5.51
N ASP A 40 -6.61 -1.17 4.86
CA ASP A 40 -6.82 -1.05 3.41
C ASP A 40 -7.11 0.38 2.96
N ASP A 41 -7.96 1.12 3.70
CA ASP A 41 -8.25 2.54 3.45
C ASP A 41 -6.97 3.38 3.51
N ARG A 42 -6.08 3.08 4.47
CA ARG A 42 -4.80 3.78 4.59
C ARG A 42 -3.88 3.49 3.41
N LEU A 43 -3.80 2.24 2.96
CA LEU A 43 -3.05 1.86 1.75
C LEU A 43 -3.62 2.55 0.50
N THR A 44 -4.93 2.65 0.40
CA THR A 44 -5.60 3.35 -0.71
C THR A 44 -5.26 4.84 -0.70
N ALA A 45 -5.36 5.51 0.45
CA ALA A 45 -4.99 6.93 0.57
C ALA A 45 -3.52 7.19 0.19
N ILE A 46 -2.59 6.33 0.61
CA ILE A 46 -1.17 6.44 0.21
C ILE A 46 -1.04 6.29 -1.32
N GLY A 47 -1.74 5.32 -1.92
CA GLY A 47 -1.74 5.13 -3.36
C GLY A 47 -2.27 6.37 -4.11
N GLU A 48 -3.36 6.98 -3.62
CA GLU A 48 -3.95 8.20 -4.19
C GLU A 48 -3.01 9.40 -4.09
N GLU A 49 -2.35 9.60 -2.94
CA GLU A 49 -1.36 10.64 -2.75
C GLU A 49 -0.17 10.47 -3.71
N LEU A 50 0.37 9.25 -3.80
CA LEU A 50 1.46 8.93 -4.73
C LEU A 50 1.05 9.15 -6.20
N HIS A 51 -0.17 8.74 -6.55
CA HIS A 51 -0.71 8.93 -7.89
C HIS A 51 -0.91 10.42 -8.22
N ALA A 52 -1.44 11.21 -7.28
CA ALA A 52 -1.64 12.63 -7.47
C ALA A 52 -0.32 13.41 -7.61
N GLU A 53 0.74 12.97 -6.91
CA GLU A 53 2.04 13.65 -6.95
C GLU A 53 2.93 13.23 -8.12
N GLY A 54 2.95 11.94 -8.48
CA GLY A 54 3.86 11.43 -9.51
C GLY A 54 3.30 10.27 -10.33
N GLY A 55 2.00 10.06 -10.29
CA GLY A 55 1.29 9.03 -11.03
C GLY A 55 1.73 7.61 -10.67
N GLU A 56 1.45 6.69 -11.58
CA GLU A 56 1.80 5.27 -11.44
C GLU A 56 3.31 5.06 -11.26
N ALA A 57 4.17 5.90 -11.85
CA ALA A 57 5.62 5.76 -11.73
C ALA A 57 6.12 5.92 -10.29
N LEU A 58 5.52 6.86 -9.54
CA LEU A 58 5.88 7.09 -8.14
C LEU A 58 5.33 5.98 -7.23
N MET A 59 4.11 5.51 -7.50
CA MET A 59 3.54 4.33 -6.84
C MET A 59 4.42 3.10 -7.02
N GLN A 60 4.86 2.83 -8.26
CA GLN A 60 5.77 1.73 -8.59
C GLN A 60 7.11 1.87 -7.87
N THR A 61 7.65 3.09 -7.77
CA THR A 61 8.90 3.35 -7.06
C THR A 61 8.77 3.04 -5.56
N ALA A 62 7.68 3.50 -4.93
CA ALA A 62 7.41 3.20 -3.52
C ALA A 62 7.24 1.69 -3.27
N LEU A 63 6.52 0.99 -4.16
CA LEU A 63 6.38 -0.47 -4.12
C LEU A 63 7.73 -1.18 -4.26
N GLN A 64 8.56 -0.78 -5.22
CA GLN A 64 9.88 -1.38 -5.42
C GLN A 64 10.78 -1.19 -4.20
N LEU A 65 10.74 -0.02 -3.56
CA LEU A 65 11.48 0.24 -2.32
C LEU A 65 10.98 -0.66 -1.18
N ALA A 66 9.67 -0.82 -1.03
CA ALA A 66 9.09 -1.74 -0.04
C ALA A 66 9.54 -3.20 -0.30
N VAL A 67 9.52 -3.65 -1.56
CA VAL A 67 10.01 -5.00 -1.93
C VAL A 67 11.50 -5.16 -1.64
N GLN A 68 12.34 -4.16 -1.97
CA GLN A 68 13.77 -4.17 -1.66
C GLN A 68 14.05 -4.26 -0.16
N LYS A 69 13.20 -3.65 0.66
CA LYS A 69 13.27 -3.70 2.13
C LYS A 69 12.72 -5.01 2.72
N GLY A 70 12.14 -5.88 1.92
CA GLY A 70 11.70 -7.22 2.34
C GLY A 70 10.19 -7.42 2.36
N MET A 71 9.39 -6.52 1.79
CA MET A 71 7.96 -6.75 1.57
C MET A 71 7.76 -8.02 0.74
N ARG A 72 7.06 -9.01 1.31
CA ARG A 72 6.63 -10.23 0.61
C ARG A 72 5.18 -10.15 0.12
N GLY A 73 4.54 -9.03 0.43
CA GLY A 73 3.14 -8.72 0.21
C GLY A 73 2.70 -8.73 -1.23
N ARG A 74 2.00 -9.79 -1.63
CA ARG A 74 1.23 -9.80 -2.89
C ARG A 74 -0.04 -8.96 -2.80
N TYR A 75 -0.41 -8.47 -1.60
CA TYR A 75 -1.64 -7.72 -1.40
C TYR A 75 -1.51 -6.34 -2.03
N VAL A 76 -0.57 -5.51 -1.57
CA VAL A 76 -0.41 -4.15 -2.10
C VAL A 76 -0.05 -4.17 -3.58
N GLU A 77 0.80 -5.11 -4.01
CA GLU A 77 1.07 -5.34 -5.43
C GLU A 77 -0.23 -5.61 -6.20
N ARG A 78 -1.07 -6.57 -5.81
CA ARG A 78 -2.35 -6.81 -6.50
C ARG A 78 -3.34 -5.66 -6.38
N HIS A 79 -3.37 -4.98 -5.24
CA HIS A 79 -4.27 -3.86 -4.96
C HIS A 79 -3.93 -2.64 -5.82
N TRP A 80 -2.64 -2.40 -6.05
CA TRP A 80 -2.16 -1.24 -6.82
C TRP A 80 -1.87 -1.58 -8.29
N THR A 81 -1.51 -2.82 -8.63
CA THR A 81 -1.13 -3.25 -10.00
C THR A 81 -2.09 -4.26 -10.65
N GLY A 82 -2.96 -4.91 -9.89
CA GLY A 82 -3.69 -6.12 -10.31
C GLY A 82 -5.13 -5.93 -10.73
N ILE A 83 -5.75 -4.78 -10.48
CA ILE A 83 -7.14 -4.52 -10.86
C ILE A 83 -7.20 -3.11 -11.42
N GLY A 84 -7.79 -2.94 -12.60
CA GLY A 84 -7.95 -1.65 -13.28
C GLY A 84 -8.85 -0.64 -12.57
N SER A 85 -8.54 -0.32 -11.31
CA SER A 85 -9.32 0.56 -10.42
C SER A 85 -8.73 1.96 -10.23
N TRP A 86 -7.51 2.23 -10.70
CA TRP A 86 -6.95 3.60 -10.65
C TRP A 86 -7.37 4.47 -11.86
N MET A 87 -7.99 3.85 -12.88
CA MET A 87 -8.67 4.51 -13.99
C MET A 87 -10.17 4.15 -13.99
N GLY A 88 -10.92 4.79 -13.10
CA GLY A 88 -12.38 4.86 -13.12
C GLY A 88 -12.84 6.28 -12.84
#